data_AF-A0A0C9STA3-F1
#
_entry.id   AF-A0A0C9STA3-F1
#
_cell.length_a   1.000
_cell.length_b   1.000
_cell.length_c   1.000
_cell.angle_alpha   90.00
_cell.angle_beta   90.00
_cell.angle_gamma   90.00
#
_symmetry.space_group_name_H-M   'P 1'
#
loop_
_entity.id
_entity.type
_entity.pdbx_description
1 polymer ?
#
loop_
_entity_poly.entity_id
_entity_poly.type
_entity_poly.pdbx_seq_one_letter_code
_entity_poly.pdbx_strand_id
1 'polypeptide(L)'
;MLLAQNYTRNLPMRYPTYQAPFTPRVHISNLPVEILLMIMEFLPVLDLVSSFQVCRLFKHLLSDDLFWRSQYRSASILRPPGPFSGQSTAFLRNALVSSARVAQNWPPHTLSPTPRVGKDFQIFHNFRTFHNFPFSKLLAGRWLIAGDSQLIWCYDLHNPIPRMFYRPHLMANFFQCVSTTNDKGELVVFAVSETQVGNSRRGINIYKVAMDHNGPVITSRILRQDVPDSYPGVSDVTIGPRFLVVVPKGPYFIQTLPIIVDITTFQRYDISLPASLLQRFQ
;
A
#
# COMPACT_ATOMS: atom_id res chain seq x y z
N MET A 1 52.81 -82.22 43.88
CA MET A 1 52.78 -81.38 42.66
C MET A 1 52.16 -80.03 43.04
N LEU A 2 53.01 -79.02 43.21
CA LEU A 2 52.65 -77.64 43.55
C LEU A 2 52.31 -76.88 42.26
N LEU A 3 51.16 -76.19 42.22
CA LEU A 3 50.89 -75.16 41.23
C LEU A 3 50.69 -73.84 41.98
N ALA A 4 51.64 -72.92 41.78
CA ALA A 4 51.65 -71.58 42.33
C ALA A 4 50.66 -70.67 41.59
N GLN A 5 49.83 -69.95 42.34
CA GLN A 5 48.95 -68.91 41.83
C GLN A 5 49.76 -67.61 41.63
N ASN A 6 49.86 -67.14 40.38
CA ASN A 6 50.36 -65.81 40.06
C ASN A 6 49.23 -64.78 40.21
N TYR A 7 49.42 -63.83 41.13
CA TYR A 7 48.61 -62.63 41.28
C TYR A 7 49.00 -61.59 40.21
N THR A 8 48.10 -61.30 39.27
CA THR A 8 48.17 -60.07 38.45
C THR A 8 47.16 -59.05 39.00
N ARG A 9 47.68 -57.99 39.62
CA ARG A 9 46.90 -56.81 40.03
C ARG A 9 46.48 -56.03 38.78
N ASN A 10 45.19 -56.07 38.44
CA ASN A 10 44.59 -55.13 37.51
C ASN A 10 44.33 -53.80 38.24
N LEU A 11 45.10 -52.76 37.93
CA LEU A 11 44.76 -51.38 38.29
C LEU A 11 43.74 -50.84 37.28
N PRO A 12 42.65 -50.18 37.71
CA PRO A 12 41.70 -49.59 36.78
C PRO A 12 42.30 -48.33 36.15
N MET A 13 42.35 -48.30 34.82
CA MET A 13 42.61 -47.09 34.03
C MET A 13 41.50 -46.06 34.33
N ARG A 14 41.86 -44.95 34.98
CA ARG A 14 41.01 -43.75 35.03
C ARG A 14 41.17 -43.00 33.71
N TYR A 15 40.16 -43.07 32.85
CA TYR A 15 40.04 -42.11 31.75
C TYR A 15 39.80 -40.70 32.34
N PRO A 16 40.55 -39.67 31.91
CA PRO A 16 40.21 -38.31 32.26
C PRO A 16 38.84 -37.97 31.67
N THR A 17 37.88 -37.66 32.53
CA THR A 17 36.58 -37.11 32.13
C THR A 17 36.82 -35.73 31.56
N TYR A 18 36.74 -35.60 30.23
CA TYR A 18 36.77 -34.31 29.55
C TYR A 18 35.51 -33.54 29.95
N GLN A 19 35.59 -32.67 30.95
CA GLN A 19 34.54 -31.69 31.23
C GLN A 19 34.59 -30.63 30.13
N ALA A 20 33.54 -30.57 29.32
CA ALA A 20 33.41 -29.50 28.33
C ALA A 20 33.51 -28.14 29.05
N PRO A 21 34.27 -27.17 28.52
CA PRO A 21 34.42 -25.87 29.15
C PRO A 21 33.04 -25.23 29.34
N PHE A 22 32.74 -24.79 30.56
CA PHE A 22 31.55 -24.01 30.88
C PHE A 22 31.54 -22.76 30.00
N THR A 23 30.74 -22.77 28.93
CA THR A 23 30.44 -21.55 28.21
C THR A 23 29.45 -20.77 29.06
N PRO A 24 29.81 -19.58 29.58
CA PRO A 24 28.88 -18.77 30.35
C PRO A 24 27.71 -18.43 29.44
N ARG A 25 26.49 -18.83 29.84
CA ARG A 25 25.27 -18.44 29.13
C ARG A 25 25.12 -16.93 29.29
N VAL A 26 25.34 -16.19 28.22
CA VAL A 26 25.04 -14.76 28.17
C VAL A 26 23.52 -14.62 28.22
N HIS A 27 23.01 -14.07 29.31
CA HIS A 27 21.59 -13.79 29.44
C HIS A 27 21.22 -12.64 28.51
N ILE A 28 20.09 -12.74 27.80
CA ILE A 28 19.66 -11.74 26.80
C ILE A 28 19.53 -10.33 27.40
N SER A 29 19.22 -10.22 28.69
CA SER A 29 19.16 -8.93 29.40
C SER A 29 20.50 -8.22 29.54
N ASN A 30 21.62 -8.91 29.28
CA ASN A 30 22.96 -8.34 29.38
C ASN A 30 23.40 -7.69 28.06
N LEU A 31 22.60 -7.80 26.99
CA LEU A 31 22.86 -7.14 25.73
C LEU A 31 22.46 -5.65 25.82
N PRO A 32 23.16 -4.76 25.09
CA PRO A 32 22.73 -3.37 24.93
C PRO A 32 21.33 -3.27 24.31
N VAL A 33 20.59 -2.23 24.69
CA VAL A 33 19.21 -2.00 24.26
C VAL A 33 19.11 -1.94 22.74
N GLU A 34 20.08 -1.32 22.08
CA GLU A 34 20.15 -1.16 20.63
C GLU A 34 20.25 -2.52 19.93
N ILE A 35 21.05 -3.43 20.48
CA ILE A 35 21.20 -4.79 19.96
C ILE A 35 19.90 -5.57 20.13
N LEU A 36 19.21 -5.40 21.26
CA LEU A 36 17.91 -6.02 21.49
C LEU A 36 16.85 -5.52 20.51
N LEU A 37 16.81 -4.21 20.26
CA LEU A 37 15.90 -3.63 19.28
C LEU A 37 16.23 -4.13 17.87
N MET A 38 17.51 -4.17 17.47
CA MET A 38 17.94 -4.75 16.20
C MET A 38 17.50 -6.20 16.04
N ILE A 39 17.66 -7.02 17.08
CA ILE A 39 17.17 -8.42 17.07
C ILE A 39 15.65 -8.45 16.87
N MET A 40 14.92 -7.58 17.57
CA MET A 40 13.47 -7.48 17.43
C MET A 40 13.04 -7.05 16.04
N GLU A 41 13.83 -6.25 15.31
CA GLU A 41 13.48 -5.85 13.93
C GLU A 41 13.40 -7.03 12.96
N PHE A 42 14.06 -8.15 13.25
CA PHE A 42 14.00 -9.38 12.45
C PHE A 42 12.78 -10.26 12.77
N LEU A 43 12.03 -9.95 13.84
CA LEU A 43 10.89 -10.74 14.23
C LEU A 43 9.63 -10.33 13.45
N PRO A 44 8.80 -11.28 13.00
CA PRO A 44 7.48 -10.99 12.47
C PRO A 44 6.65 -10.17 13.46
N VAL A 45 5.83 -9.25 12.94
CA VAL A 45 4.96 -8.36 13.75
C VAL A 45 4.12 -9.14 14.77
N LEU A 46 3.63 -10.33 14.42
CA LEU A 46 2.80 -11.14 15.31
C LEU A 46 3.61 -11.77 16.45
N ASP A 47 4.89 -12.06 16.23
CA ASP A 47 5.79 -12.58 17.26
C ASP A 47 6.19 -11.46 18.23
N LEU A 48 6.35 -10.23 17.73
CA LEU A 48 6.55 -9.05 18.57
C LEU A 48 5.39 -8.81 19.54
N VAL A 49 4.14 -9.07 19.13
CA VAL A 49 2.99 -8.97 20.04
C VAL A 49 3.07 -9.98 21.17
N SER A 50 3.52 -11.20 20.89
CA SER A 50 3.69 -12.23 21.91
C SER A 50 4.84 -11.87 22.87
N SER A 51 5.92 -11.30 22.34
CA SER A 51 7.10 -10.84 23.10
C SER A 51 6.77 -9.80 24.19
N PHE A 52 5.72 -8.99 24.02
CA PHE A 52 5.22 -8.07 25.08
C PHE A 52 4.85 -8.78 26.38
N GLN A 53 4.44 -10.05 26.30
CA GLN A 53 3.94 -10.82 27.43
C GLN A 53 5.04 -11.64 28.11
N VAL A 54 6.23 -11.75 27.49
CA VAL A 54 7.31 -12.61 27.97
C VAL A 54 7.99 -12.03 29.21
N CYS A 55 8.42 -10.76 29.17
CA CYS A 55 9.10 -10.14 30.29
C CYS A 55 8.95 -8.60 30.31
N ARG A 56 9.26 -7.98 31.46
CA ARG A 56 9.19 -6.52 31.63
C ARG A 56 10.15 -5.76 30.70
N LEU A 57 11.31 -6.33 30.41
CA LEU A 57 12.30 -5.76 29.49
C LEU A 57 11.71 -5.62 28.08
N PHE A 58 11.15 -6.70 27.52
CA PHE A 58 10.52 -6.65 26.20
C PHE A 58 9.30 -5.75 26.17
N LYS A 59 8.49 -5.75 27.23
CA LYS A 59 7.37 -4.80 27.34
C LYS A 59 7.84 -3.35 27.25
N HIS A 60 8.95 -3.02 27.91
CA HIS A 60 9.54 -1.68 27.87
C HIS A 60 10.09 -1.34 26.48
N LEU A 61 10.92 -2.21 25.90
CA LEU A 61 11.49 -2.03 24.56
C LEU A 61 10.42 -1.86 23.48
N LEU A 62 9.40 -2.72 23.52
CA LEU A 62 8.30 -2.69 22.56
C LEU A 62 7.29 -1.56 22.85
N SER A 63 7.48 -0.76 23.89
CA SER A 63 6.70 0.46 24.09
C SER A 63 7.34 1.66 23.39
N ASP A 64 8.51 1.51 22.78
CA ASP A 64 9.23 2.56 22.07
C ASP A 64 8.50 2.99 20.78
N ASP A 65 8.28 4.30 20.63
CA ASP A 65 7.56 4.86 19.48
C ASP A 65 8.39 4.80 18.19
N LEU A 66 9.70 5.04 18.28
CA LEU A 66 10.59 5.05 17.12
C LEU A 66 10.71 3.66 16.52
N PHE A 67 10.76 2.63 17.37
CA PHE A 67 10.71 1.23 16.97
C PHE A 67 9.47 0.92 16.12
N TRP A 68 8.26 1.24 16.61
CA TRP A 68 7.04 0.96 15.84
C TRP A 68 6.92 1.81 14.58
N ARG A 69 7.42 3.05 14.58
CA ARG A 69 7.50 3.86 13.36
C ARG A 69 8.48 3.27 12.34
N SER A 70 9.63 2.78 12.79
CA SER A 70 10.60 2.07 11.95
C SER A 70 9.97 0.83 11.33
N GLN A 71 9.38 -0.03 12.17
CA GLN A 71 8.66 -1.24 11.75
C GLN A 71 7.51 -0.92 10.78
N TYR A 72 6.78 0.17 11.01
CA TYR A 72 5.73 0.59 10.09
C TYR A 72 6.28 1.01 8.72
N ARG A 73 7.45 1.63 8.66
CA ARG A 73 8.06 2.03 7.39
C ARG A 73 8.64 0.84 6.63
N SER A 74 9.31 -0.07 7.33
CA SER A 74 10.01 -1.21 6.73
C SER A 74 9.12 -2.41 6.44
N ALA A 75 7.91 -2.46 6.98
CA ALA A 75 6.97 -3.55 6.76
C ALA A 75 6.77 -3.86 5.26
N SER A 76 6.78 -5.14 4.90
CA SER A 76 6.47 -5.63 3.55
C SER A 76 4.97 -5.88 3.33
N ILE A 77 4.19 -5.89 4.41
CA ILE A 77 2.75 -6.13 4.39
C ILE A 77 1.96 -4.88 3.99
N LEU A 78 0.82 -5.10 3.30
CA LEU A 78 -0.14 -4.05 3.01
C LEU A 78 -0.63 -3.40 4.30
N ARG A 79 -0.60 -2.07 4.36
CA ARG A 79 -0.94 -1.30 5.56
C ARG A 79 -1.58 0.03 5.19
N PRO A 80 -2.31 0.65 6.12
CA PRO A 80 -2.80 2.01 5.93
C PRO A 80 -1.66 3.01 5.65
N PRO A 81 -1.97 4.21 5.15
CA PRO A 81 -0.98 5.26 5.01
C PRO A 81 -0.37 5.67 6.36
N GLY A 82 0.93 5.94 6.36
CA GLY A 82 1.69 6.34 7.54
C GLY A 82 3.15 5.85 7.50
N PRO A 83 3.93 6.08 8.56
CA PRO A 83 3.52 6.69 9.84
C PRO A 83 3.54 8.23 9.80
N PHE A 84 2.46 8.88 10.24
CA PHE A 84 2.37 10.35 10.39
C PHE A 84 2.74 10.79 11.81
N SER A 85 3.09 12.06 12.00
CA SER A 85 3.46 12.61 13.32
C SER A 85 2.34 12.43 14.35
N GLY A 86 1.08 12.70 13.97
CA GLY A 86 -0.09 12.58 14.85
C GLY A 86 -0.59 11.15 15.14
N GLN A 87 -0.03 10.12 14.49
CA GLN A 87 -0.41 8.73 14.76
C GLN A 87 0.29 8.22 16.03
N SER A 88 -0.48 7.64 16.95
CA SER A 88 0.07 7.06 18.18
C SER A 88 0.76 5.73 17.93
N THR A 89 1.72 5.36 18.79
CA THR A 89 2.37 4.05 18.79
C THR A 89 1.36 2.91 18.82
N ALA A 90 0.30 3.04 19.61
CA ALA A 90 -0.77 2.06 19.70
C ALA A 90 -1.52 1.88 18.37
N PHE A 91 -1.80 2.98 17.66
CA PHE A 91 -2.41 2.92 16.33
C PHE A 91 -1.50 2.19 15.35
N LEU A 92 -0.21 2.58 15.27
CA LEU A 92 0.76 1.98 14.34
C LEU A 92 0.90 0.47 14.58
N ARG A 93 1.07 0.08 15.85
CA ARG A 93 1.12 -1.31 16.27
C ARG A 93 -0.16 -2.06 15.87
N ASN A 94 -1.33 -1.55 16.24
CA ASN A 94 -2.60 -2.23 15.96
C ASN A 94 -2.85 -2.38 14.45
N ALA A 95 -2.50 -1.36 13.67
CA ALA A 95 -2.59 -1.42 12.21
C ALA A 95 -1.67 -2.50 11.63
N LEU A 96 -0.41 -2.57 12.05
CA LEU A 96 0.52 -3.61 11.58
C LEU A 96 0.04 -5.02 11.98
N VAL A 97 -0.46 -5.19 13.20
CA VAL A 97 -0.99 -6.47 13.68
C VAL A 97 -2.21 -6.88 12.86
N SER A 98 -3.13 -5.96 12.60
CA SER A 98 -4.30 -6.21 11.77
C SER A 98 -3.88 -6.59 10.34
N SER A 99 -2.98 -5.82 9.74
CA SER A 99 -2.41 -6.09 8.42
C SER A 99 -1.72 -7.46 8.34
N ALA A 100 -0.95 -7.84 9.35
CA ALA A 100 -0.25 -9.13 9.38
C ALA A 100 -1.23 -10.30 9.47
N ARG A 101 -2.29 -10.18 10.28
CA ARG A 101 -3.37 -11.18 10.36
C ARG A 101 -4.12 -11.31 9.04
N VAL A 102 -4.38 -10.19 8.37
CA VAL A 102 -4.99 -10.22 7.03
C VAL A 102 -4.05 -10.93 6.06
N ALA A 103 -2.77 -10.55 6.02
CA ALA A 103 -1.78 -11.13 5.12
C ALA A 103 -1.65 -12.67 5.28
N GLN A 104 -1.76 -13.19 6.50
CA GLN A 104 -1.78 -14.64 6.75
C GLN A 104 -2.96 -15.37 6.09
N ASN A 105 -4.09 -14.71 5.86
CA ASN A 105 -5.26 -15.27 5.19
C ASN A 105 -5.19 -15.21 3.66
N TRP A 106 -4.13 -14.61 3.09
CA TRP A 106 -3.94 -14.49 1.65
C TRP A 106 -2.73 -15.34 1.20
N PRO A 107 -2.63 -15.66 -0.10
CA PRO A 107 -1.46 -16.35 -0.64
C PRO A 107 -0.20 -15.47 -0.44
N PRO A 108 0.98 -16.05 -0.18
CA PRO A 108 1.27 -17.48 -0.19
C PRO A 108 0.95 -18.23 1.12
N HIS A 109 0.55 -17.53 2.19
CA HIS A 109 0.39 -18.12 3.52
C HIS A 109 -0.82 -19.05 3.64
N THR A 110 -1.89 -18.74 2.90
CA THR A 110 -3.10 -19.57 2.82
C THR A 110 -3.42 -19.85 1.36
N LEU A 111 -3.53 -21.15 1.00
CA LEU A 111 -3.85 -21.60 -0.36
C LEU A 111 -5.32 -21.39 -0.74
N SER A 112 -6.22 -21.37 0.25
CA SER A 112 -7.65 -21.11 0.07
C SER A 112 -8.06 -19.93 0.94
N PRO A 113 -7.82 -18.69 0.48
CA PRO A 113 -8.36 -17.51 1.14
C PRO A 113 -9.86 -17.72 1.31
N THR A 114 -10.37 -17.48 2.51
CA THR A 114 -11.80 -17.46 2.78
C THR A 114 -12.22 -16.01 2.96
N PRO A 115 -12.16 -15.17 1.89
CA PRO A 115 -12.76 -13.87 1.99
C PRO A 115 -14.22 -14.11 2.35
N ARG A 116 -14.72 -13.38 3.36
CA ARG A 116 -16.16 -13.33 3.56
C ARG A 116 -16.71 -12.65 2.33
N VAL A 117 -17.17 -13.45 1.36
CA VAL A 117 -17.87 -12.95 0.20
C VAL A 117 -19.08 -12.24 0.76
N GLY A 118 -19.04 -10.90 0.72
CA GLY A 118 -20.24 -10.12 0.98
C GLY A 118 -21.31 -10.66 0.04
N LYS A 119 -22.52 -10.89 0.54
CA LYS A 119 -23.67 -11.43 -0.22
C LYS A 119 -23.57 -10.98 -1.67
N ASP A 120 -23.59 -11.89 -2.64
CA ASP A 120 -23.44 -11.55 -4.05
C ASP A 120 -24.37 -10.38 -4.41
N PHE A 121 -23.79 -9.19 -4.48
CA PHE A 121 -24.54 -7.99 -4.83
C PHE A 121 -24.47 -7.93 -6.34
N GLN A 122 -25.51 -8.44 -6.99
CA GLN A 122 -25.73 -8.23 -8.40
C GLN A 122 -25.88 -6.72 -8.60
N ILE A 123 -24.85 -6.09 -9.16
CA ILE A 123 -24.86 -4.67 -9.55
C ILE A 123 -25.83 -4.55 -10.72
N PHE A 124 -27.12 -4.47 -10.42
CA PHE A 124 -28.18 -4.31 -11.39
C PHE A 124 -28.32 -2.84 -11.76
N HIS A 125 -27.91 -2.49 -12.97
CA HIS A 125 -28.38 -1.27 -13.61
C HIS A 125 -29.06 -1.63 -14.94
N ASN A 126 -30.36 -1.35 -15.02
CA ASN A 126 -31.18 -1.41 -16.23
C ASN A 126 -31.05 -2.70 -17.06
N PHE A 127 -31.23 -3.87 -16.43
CA PHE A 127 -31.29 -5.17 -17.11
C PHE A 127 -30.06 -5.58 -17.93
N ARG A 128 -28.92 -4.91 -17.74
CA ARG A 128 -27.63 -5.35 -18.31
C ARG A 128 -26.72 -5.77 -17.17
N THR A 129 -26.39 -7.05 -17.14
CA THR A 129 -25.26 -7.56 -16.39
C THR A 129 -24.01 -6.91 -16.98
N PHE A 130 -23.47 -5.88 -16.32
CA PHE A 130 -22.17 -5.33 -16.71
C PHE A 130 -21.11 -6.35 -16.32
N HIS A 131 -20.77 -7.23 -17.26
CA HIS A 131 -19.71 -8.22 -17.04
C HIS A 131 -18.32 -7.57 -16.92
N ASN A 132 -18.16 -6.33 -17.40
CA ASN A 132 -16.92 -5.56 -17.31
C ASN A 132 -17.21 -4.08 -17.03
N PHE A 133 -16.69 -3.54 -15.92
CA PHE A 133 -16.59 -2.10 -15.70
C PHE A 133 -15.23 -1.61 -16.22
N PRO A 134 -15.16 -0.98 -17.41
CA PRO A 134 -13.88 -0.52 -17.96
C PRO A 134 -13.22 0.51 -17.05
N PHE A 135 -14.01 1.22 -16.25
CA PHE A 135 -13.52 2.13 -15.21
C PHE A 135 -13.91 1.56 -13.85
N SER A 136 -12.92 1.19 -13.04
CA SER A 136 -13.13 0.77 -11.67
C SER A 136 -12.00 1.22 -10.74
N LYS A 137 -12.34 1.66 -9.53
CA LYS A 137 -11.40 2.02 -8.48
C LYS A 137 -12.02 1.87 -7.10
N LEU A 138 -11.27 1.31 -6.15
CA LEU A 138 -11.62 1.31 -4.74
C LEU A 138 -11.02 2.54 -4.04
N LEU A 139 -11.86 3.34 -3.40
CA LEU A 139 -11.47 4.52 -2.63
C LEU A 139 -11.67 4.28 -1.13
N ALA A 140 -10.64 4.62 -0.35
CA ALA A 140 -10.61 4.49 1.11
C ALA A 140 -11.04 3.09 1.63
N GLY A 141 -10.80 2.03 0.84
CA GLY A 141 -11.16 0.66 1.19
C GLY A 141 -12.67 0.38 1.30
N ARG A 142 -13.54 1.35 0.99
CA ARG A 142 -15.00 1.25 1.21
C ARG A 142 -15.82 1.61 -0.01
N TRP A 143 -15.38 2.57 -0.81
CA TRP A 143 -16.19 3.13 -1.88
C TRP A 143 -15.71 2.61 -3.22
N LEU A 144 -16.50 1.75 -3.86
CA LEU A 144 -16.21 1.30 -5.21
C LEU A 144 -16.75 2.32 -6.19
N ILE A 145 -15.86 2.96 -6.94
CA ILE A 145 -16.20 3.77 -8.10
C ILE A 145 -16.14 2.87 -9.31
N ALA A 146 -17.26 2.66 -10.00
CA ALA A 146 -17.30 1.78 -11.16
C ALA A 146 -18.33 2.25 -12.19
N GLY A 147 -18.00 2.08 -13.47
CA GLY A 147 -18.88 2.52 -14.55
C GLY A 147 -18.29 2.30 -15.94
N ASP A 148 -18.94 2.91 -16.92
CA ASP A 148 -18.60 2.86 -18.33
C ASP A 148 -18.37 4.27 -18.91
N SER A 149 -18.31 4.37 -20.24
CA SER A 149 -18.10 5.62 -20.96
C SER A 149 -19.25 6.62 -20.82
N GLN A 150 -20.43 6.22 -20.35
CA GLN A 150 -21.60 7.09 -20.24
C GLN A 150 -21.93 7.46 -18.81
N LEU A 151 -21.65 6.58 -17.86
CA LEU A 151 -22.04 6.80 -16.47
C LEU A 151 -21.15 6.07 -15.49
N ILE A 152 -20.81 6.79 -14.42
CA ILE A 152 -19.95 6.28 -13.37
C ILE A 152 -20.69 6.38 -12.05
N TRP A 153 -20.71 5.26 -11.34
CA TRP A 153 -21.42 5.07 -10.10
C TRP A 153 -20.43 4.96 -8.94
N CYS A 154 -20.92 5.29 -7.75
CA CYS A 154 -20.27 5.04 -6.48
C CYS A 154 -21.13 4.05 -5.69
N TYR A 155 -20.50 3.00 -5.17
CA TYR A 155 -21.10 2.00 -4.31
C TYR A 155 -20.43 2.03 -2.94
N ASP A 156 -21.23 2.10 -1.86
CA ASP A 156 -20.74 1.83 -0.52
C ASP A 156 -20.65 0.31 -0.32
N LEU A 157 -19.46 -0.26 -0.17
CA LEU A 157 -19.31 -1.71 0.02
C LEU A 157 -19.93 -2.23 1.32
N HIS A 158 -20.28 -1.35 2.27
CA HIS A 158 -21.06 -1.75 3.46
C HIS A 158 -22.56 -1.79 3.20
N ASN A 159 -23.07 -0.92 2.33
CA ASN A 159 -24.48 -0.83 1.97
C ASN A 159 -24.61 -0.35 0.51
N PRO A 160 -24.54 -1.27 -0.47
CA PRO A 160 -24.23 -0.96 -1.86
C PRO A 160 -25.42 -0.37 -2.63
N ILE A 161 -25.95 0.75 -2.15
CA ILE A 161 -26.91 1.57 -2.87
C ILE A 161 -26.13 2.40 -3.88
N PRO A 162 -26.30 2.17 -5.20
CA PRO A 162 -25.58 2.93 -6.21
C PRO A 162 -25.96 4.41 -6.17
N ARG A 163 -24.95 5.28 -6.27
CA ARG A 163 -25.11 6.72 -6.38
C ARG A 163 -24.38 7.22 -7.60
N MET A 164 -25.00 8.10 -8.38
CA MET A 164 -24.34 8.68 -9.55
C MET A 164 -23.14 9.50 -9.08
N PHE A 165 -21.95 9.12 -9.53
CA PHE A 165 -20.69 9.75 -9.13
C PHE A 165 -20.22 10.75 -10.19
N TYR A 166 -20.29 10.36 -11.46
CA TYR A 166 -19.88 11.20 -12.57
C TYR A 166 -20.66 10.85 -13.84
N ARG A 167 -21.08 11.88 -14.57
CA ARG A 167 -21.68 11.76 -15.89
C ARG A 167 -20.91 12.66 -16.87
N PRO A 168 -20.16 12.08 -17.84
CA PRO A 168 -19.56 12.86 -18.91
C PRO A 168 -20.64 13.54 -19.76
N HIS A 169 -20.28 14.64 -20.42
CA HIS A 169 -21.22 15.38 -21.27
C HIS A 169 -21.71 14.57 -22.48
N LEU A 170 -20.82 13.77 -23.11
CA LEU A 170 -21.18 12.80 -24.15
C LEU A 170 -20.63 11.42 -23.81
N MET A 171 -19.31 11.28 -23.79
CA MET A 171 -18.65 10.04 -23.42
C MET A 171 -17.29 10.31 -22.76
N ALA A 172 -16.90 9.41 -21.87
CA ALA A 172 -15.57 9.32 -21.28
C ALA A 172 -14.75 8.26 -22.02
N ASN A 173 -13.65 8.68 -22.64
CA ASN A 173 -12.66 7.78 -23.24
C ASN A 173 -11.72 7.18 -22.18
N PHE A 174 -11.61 7.87 -21.05
CA PHE A 174 -10.82 7.47 -19.90
C PHE A 174 -11.48 8.03 -18.65
N PHE A 175 -11.46 7.24 -17.58
CA PHE A 175 -11.78 7.71 -16.24
C PHE A 175 -11.00 6.93 -15.19
N GLN A 176 -10.38 7.65 -14.26
CA GLN A 176 -9.69 7.05 -13.14
C GLN A 176 -9.79 7.96 -11.91
N CYS A 177 -10.11 7.35 -10.78
CA CYS A 177 -9.91 7.98 -9.48
C CYS A 177 -8.53 7.62 -8.94
N VAL A 178 -7.88 8.60 -8.33
CA VAL A 178 -6.59 8.44 -7.68
C VAL A 178 -6.64 9.05 -6.30
N SER A 179 -5.96 8.43 -5.35
CA SER A 179 -5.92 8.90 -3.97
C SER A 179 -4.51 8.80 -3.42
N THR A 180 -4.13 9.78 -2.63
CA THR A 180 -2.86 9.80 -1.90
C THR A 180 -3.12 10.29 -0.48
N THR A 181 -2.09 10.29 0.35
CA THR A 181 -2.11 10.98 1.61
C THR A 181 -1.13 12.15 1.55
N ASN A 182 -1.59 13.34 1.92
CA ASN A 182 -0.73 14.52 1.91
C ASN A 182 0.28 14.49 3.08
N ASP A 183 1.13 15.50 3.13
CA ASP A 183 2.10 15.75 4.19
C ASP A 183 1.49 15.85 5.60
N LYS A 184 0.21 16.23 5.70
CA LYS A 184 -0.56 16.29 6.95
C LYS A 184 -1.19 14.96 7.38
N GLY A 185 -1.08 13.91 6.57
CA GLY A 185 -1.74 12.63 6.85
C GLY A 185 -3.21 12.58 6.42
N GLU A 186 -3.69 13.58 5.67
CA GLU A 186 -5.06 13.65 5.19
C GLU A 186 -5.20 12.94 3.84
N LEU A 187 -6.29 12.18 3.69
CA LEU A 187 -6.63 11.55 2.43
C LEU A 187 -7.04 12.62 1.40
N VAL A 188 -6.34 12.66 0.28
CA VAL A 188 -6.67 13.52 -0.85
C VAL A 188 -7.05 12.65 -2.04
N VAL A 189 -8.17 12.98 -2.68
CA VAL A 189 -8.72 12.20 -3.79
C VAL A 189 -9.00 13.10 -4.99
N PHE A 190 -8.64 12.62 -6.17
CA PHE A 190 -8.94 13.26 -7.44
C PHE A 190 -9.59 12.27 -8.40
N ALA A 191 -10.42 12.78 -9.29
CA ALA A 191 -10.91 12.06 -10.45
C ALA A 191 -10.38 12.72 -11.72
N VAL A 192 -9.88 11.92 -12.65
CA VAL A 192 -9.41 12.40 -13.95
C VAL A 192 -10.27 11.74 -15.02
N SER A 193 -10.76 12.56 -15.95
CA SER A 193 -11.55 12.08 -17.07
C SER A 193 -11.06 12.69 -18.37
N GLU A 194 -10.93 11.87 -19.40
CA GLU A 194 -10.83 12.34 -20.77
C GLU A 194 -12.22 12.27 -21.41
N THR A 195 -12.76 13.43 -21.79
CA THR A 195 -14.11 13.53 -22.36
C THR A 195 -14.05 14.06 -23.77
N GLN A 196 -14.97 13.60 -24.61
CA GLN A 196 -15.21 14.15 -25.94
C GLN A 196 -16.47 15.02 -25.94
N VAL A 197 -16.40 16.18 -26.61
CA VAL A 197 -17.51 17.10 -26.86
C VAL A 197 -17.66 17.26 -28.38
N GLY A 198 -18.78 16.78 -28.92
CA GLY A 198 -19.02 16.66 -30.36
C GLY A 198 -18.01 15.75 -31.06
N ASN A 199 -17.74 16.04 -32.33
CA ASN A 199 -16.81 15.24 -33.14
C ASN A 199 -15.36 15.76 -33.09
N SER A 200 -15.06 16.85 -32.37
CA SER A 200 -13.80 17.59 -32.58
C SER A 200 -13.16 18.19 -31.32
N ARG A 201 -13.78 18.10 -30.14
CA ARG A 201 -13.18 18.68 -28.92
C ARG A 201 -12.99 17.62 -27.85
N ARG A 202 -11.76 17.16 -27.68
CA ARG A 202 -11.37 16.32 -26.54
C ARG A 202 -10.82 17.21 -25.44
N GLY A 203 -11.11 16.85 -24.20
CA GLY A 203 -10.66 17.58 -23.04
C GLY A 203 -10.34 16.66 -21.88
N ILE A 204 -9.20 16.90 -21.25
CA ILE A 204 -8.81 16.27 -20.00
C ILE A 204 -9.31 17.16 -18.86
N ASN A 205 -10.06 16.56 -17.95
CA ASN A 205 -10.60 17.23 -16.78
C ASN A 205 -10.04 16.57 -15.53
N ILE A 206 -9.58 17.39 -14.58
CA ILE A 206 -9.14 16.95 -13.26
C ILE A 206 -10.10 17.55 -12.23
N TYR A 207 -10.67 16.69 -11.41
CA TYR A 207 -11.65 17.05 -10.40
C TYR A 207 -11.13 16.72 -9.00
N LYS A 208 -11.41 17.59 -8.04
CA LYS A 208 -11.23 17.30 -6.63
C LYS A 208 -12.43 16.51 -6.12
N VAL A 209 -12.15 15.43 -5.40
CA VAL A 209 -13.16 14.56 -4.79
C VAL A 209 -13.09 14.74 -3.27
N ALA A 210 -14.18 15.15 -2.65
CA ALA A 210 -14.30 15.19 -1.20
C ALA A 210 -14.87 13.87 -0.70
N MET A 211 -14.36 13.39 0.43
CA MET A 211 -14.88 12.22 1.12
C MET A 211 -15.90 12.71 2.16
N ASP A 212 -17.17 12.70 1.82
CA ASP A 212 -18.26 13.00 2.76
C ASP A 212 -18.73 11.73 3.49
N HIS A 213 -19.52 11.89 4.55
CA HIS A 213 -20.19 10.82 5.30
C HIS A 213 -21.01 9.90 4.39
N ASN A 214 -21.57 10.49 3.34
CA ASN A 214 -22.40 9.85 2.32
C ASN A 214 -21.61 9.29 1.14
N GLY A 215 -20.28 9.41 1.16
CA GLY A 215 -19.40 8.89 0.13
C GLY A 215 -18.61 9.97 -0.62
N PRO A 216 -17.78 9.53 -1.58
CA PRO A 216 -16.99 10.42 -2.41
C PRO A 216 -17.91 11.25 -3.32
N VAL A 217 -17.66 12.56 -3.38
CA VAL A 217 -18.39 13.50 -4.23
C VAL A 217 -17.39 14.39 -4.98
N ILE A 218 -17.58 14.55 -6.28
CA ILE A 218 -16.84 15.54 -7.07
C ILE A 218 -17.29 16.94 -6.64
N THR A 219 -16.35 17.73 -6.12
CA THR A 219 -16.65 19.06 -5.55
C THR A 219 -16.32 20.19 -6.50
N SER A 220 -15.21 20.10 -7.21
CA SER A 220 -14.76 21.15 -8.13
C SER A 220 -13.91 20.60 -9.25
N ARG A 221 -14.00 21.20 -10.44
CA ARG A 221 -13.04 20.99 -11.52
C ARG A 221 -11.84 21.90 -11.31
N ILE A 222 -10.69 21.28 -11.09
CA ILE A 222 -9.42 21.95 -10.82
C ILE A 222 -8.73 22.38 -12.11
N LEU A 223 -8.74 21.51 -13.11
CA LEU A 223 -8.13 21.77 -14.42
C LEU A 223 -9.06 21.28 -15.52
N ARG A 224 -9.17 22.08 -16.58
CA ARG A 224 -9.61 21.63 -17.89
C ARG A 224 -8.52 21.96 -18.89
N GLN A 225 -8.10 20.97 -19.65
CA GLN A 225 -7.18 21.15 -20.77
C GLN A 225 -7.81 20.55 -22.01
N ASP A 226 -8.13 21.40 -22.98
CA ASP A 226 -8.50 20.92 -24.30
C ASP A 226 -7.23 20.34 -24.96
N VAL A 227 -7.39 19.19 -25.61
CA VAL A 227 -6.29 18.46 -26.27
C VAL A 227 -6.58 18.38 -27.76
N PRO A 228 -5.54 18.45 -28.61
CA PRO A 228 -5.71 18.36 -30.06
C PRO A 228 -6.26 16.98 -30.44
N ASP A 229 -6.86 16.88 -31.63
CA ASP A 229 -7.37 15.60 -32.15
C ASP A 229 -6.28 14.53 -32.27
N SER A 230 -5.02 14.96 -32.51
CA SER A 230 -3.84 14.12 -32.55
C SER A 230 -3.39 13.59 -31.18
N TYR A 231 -4.01 14.02 -30.08
CA TYR A 231 -3.65 13.55 -28.75
C TYR A 231 -3.93 12.04 -28.64
N PRO A 232 -2.95 11.23 -28.24
CA PRO A 232 -3.07 9.77 -28.28
C PRO A 232 -4.06 9.21 -27.24
N GLY A 233 -4.52 10.04 -26.31
CA GLY A 233 -5.42 9.69 -25.21
C GLY A 233 -4.66 9.51 -23.90
N VAL A 234 -5.38 9.37 -22.80
CA VAL A 234 -4.79 9.10 -21.48
C VAL A 234 -4.55 7.61 -21.30
N SER A 235 -3.34 7.22 -20.88
CA SER A 235 -2.99 5.82 -20.59
C SER A 235 -3.18 5.48 -19.12
N ASP A 236 -2.72 6.35 -18.22
CA ASP A 236 -2.78 6.17 -16.78
C ASP A 236 -2.74 7.52 -16.05
N VAL A 237 -3.10 7.49 -14.78
CA VAL A 237 -2.98 8.61 -13.84
C VAL A 237 -2.34 8.11 -12.56
N THR A 238 -1.26 8.77 -12.17
CA THR A 238 -0.58 8.52 -10.89
C THR A 238 -0.61 9.76 -10.01
N ILE A 239 -0.57 9.53 -8.71
CA ILE A 239 -0.58 10.59 -7.71
C ILE A 239 0.47 10.28 -6.64
N GLY A 240 1.30 11.27 -6.35
CA GLY A 240 2.21 11.27 -5.20
C GLY A 240 1.72 12.22 -4.11
N PRO A 241 2.50 12.43 -3.04
CA PRO A 241 2.14 13.33 -1.96
C PRO A 241 1.96 14.81 -2.36
N ARG A 242 2.55 15.22 -3.50
CA ARG A 242 2.53 16.61 -3.99
C ARG A 242 2.04 16.78 -5.42
N PHE A 243 2.25 15.79 -6.28
CA PHE A 243 1.94 15.92 -7.71
C PHE A 243 0.96 14.86 -8.16
N LEU A 244 0.04 15.27 -9.04
CA LEU A 244 -0.77 14.39 -9.85
C LEU A 244 -0.25 14.45 -11.29
N VAL A 245 -0.05 13.28 -11.89
CA VAL A 245 0.50 13.14 -13.24
C VAL A 245 -0.50 12.38 -14.10
N VAL A 246 -0.90 12.99 -15.21
CA VAL A 246 -1.70 12.35 -16.27
C VAL A 246 -0.75 11.93 -17.39
N VAL A 247 -0.69 10.63 -17.64
CA VAL A 247 0.23 10.02 -18.59
C VAL A 247 -0.50 9.85 -19.94
N PRO A 248 0.05 10.37 -21.05
CA PRO A 248 -0.51 10.13 -22.38
C PRO A 248 -0.25 8.68 -22.84
N LYS A 249 -1.06 8.17 -23.77
CA LYS A 249 -0.79 6.93 -24.51
C LYS A 249 0.36 7.15 -25.48
N GLY A 250 1.13 6.09 -25.75
CA GLY A 250 2.14 6.10 -26.81
C GLY A 250 3.57 5.85 -26.30
N PRO A 251 4.48 5.48 -27.21
CA PRO A 251 5.77 4.90 -26.83
C PRO A 251 6.82 5.92 -26.33
N TYR A 252 6.61 7.24 -26.48
CA TYR A 252 7.62 8.23 -26.12
C TYR A 252 7.03 9.54 -25.58
N PHE A 253 7.46 9.97 -24.40
CA PHE A 253 7.20 11.29 -23.79
C PHE A 253 7.77 12.48 -24.58
N ILE A 254 8.34 12.24 -25.76
CA ILE A 254 9.04 13.23 -26.58
C ILE A 254 8.05 14.07 -27.38
N GLN A 255 6.94 13.50 -27.84
CA GLN A 255 5.95 14.20 -28.67
C GLN A 255 4.76 14.74 -27.86
N THR A 256 4.37 14.04 -26.80
CA THR A 256 3.29 14.45 -25.91
C THR A 256 3.78 14.37 -24.47
N LEU A 257 3.91 15.53 -23.83
CA LEU A 257 4.33 15.63 -22.45
C LEU A 257 3.18 15.25 -21.49
N PRO A 258 3.50 14.68 -20.32
CA PRO A 258 2.50 14.43 -19.29
C PRO A 258 1.95 15.75 -18.74
N ILE A 259 0.71 15.72 -18.27
CA ILE A 259 0.14 16.85 -17.52
C ILE A 259 0.48 16.63 -16.06
N ILE A 260 1.23 17.56 -15.48
CA ILE A 260 1.65 17.52 -14.08
C ILE A 260 1.01 18.68 -13.34
N VAL A 261 0.32 18.37 -12.24
CA VAL A 261 -0.37 19.36 -11.42
C VAL A 261 0.09 19.22 -9.98
N ASP A 262 0.49 20.32 -9.35
CA ASP A 262 0.68 20.35 -7.90
C ASP A 262 -0.68 20.33 -7.22
N ILE A 263 -0.91 19.32 -6.39
CA ILE A 263 -2.23 19.06 -5.79
C ILE A 263 -2.58 20.05 -4.67
N THR A 264 -1.61 20.87 -4.23
CA THR A 264 -1.79 21.87 -3.18
C THR A 264 -2.11 23.23 -3.78
N THR A 265 -1.37 23.66 -4.81
CA THR A 265 -1.56 24.96 -5.46
C THR A 265 -2.47 24.90 -6.67
N PHE A 266 -2.75 23.69 -7.17
CA PHE A 266 -3.45 23.43 -8.43
C PHE A 266 -2.78 24.02 -9.66
N GLN A 267 -1.51 24.43 -9.54
CA GLN A 267 -0.73 24.92 -10.65
C GLN A 267 -0.20 23.77 -11.50
N ARG A 268 -0.24 23.96 -12.81
CA ARG A 268 0.38 23.05 -13.77
C ARG A 268 1.89 23.30 -13.80
N TYR A 269 2.66 22.23 -13.87
CA TYR A 269 4.10 22.27 -14.12
C TYR A 269 4.38 22.01 -15.59
N ASP A 270 5.19 22.88 -16.18
CA ASP A 270 5.70 22.71 -17.52
C ASP A 270 7.09 22.07 -17.45
N ILE A 271 7.22 20.86 -17.98
CA ILE A 271 8.53 20.25 -18.22
C ILE A 271 8.99 20.73 -19.59
N SER A 272 9.89 21.68 -19.62
CA SER A 272 10.66 21.95 -20.84
C SER A 272 11.65 20.81 -21.07
N LEU A 273 11.56 20.11 -22.20
CA LEU A 273 12.60 19.16 -22.60
C LEU A 273 13.93 19.91 -22.77
N PRO A 274 15.03 19.45 -22.16
CA PRO A 274 16.35 20.02 -22.40
C PRO A 274 16.68 19.99 -23.90
N ALA A 275 17.17 21.10 -24.45
CA ALA A 275 17.50 21.23 -25.88
C ALA A 275 18.47 20.13 -26.37
N SER A 276 19.31 19.60 -25.48
CA SER A 276 20.25 18.51 -25.76
C SER A 276 19.59 17.17 -26.10
N LEU A 277 18.35 16.93 -25.68
CA LEU A 277 17.59 15.72 -26.03
C LEU A 277 16.82 15.87 -27.35
N LEU A 278 16.58 17.10 -27.80
CA LEU A 278 15.92 17.38 -29.08
C LEU A 278 16.87 17.21 -30.27
N GLN A 279 18.18 17.42 -30.08
CA GLN A 279 19.19 17.30 -31.14
C GLN A 279 19.53 15.86 -31.55
N ARG A 280 19.19 14.84 -30.74
CA ARG A 280 19.48 13.43 -31.06
C ARG A 280 18.48 12.77 -32.02
N PHE A 281 17.46 13.51 -32.46
CA PHE A 281 16.38 13.01 -33.32
C PHE A 281 16.17 13.85 -34.60
N GLN A 282 17.14 14.71 -34.95
CA GLN A 282 17.28 15.29 -36.29
C GLN A 282 18.37 14.53 -37.05
#